data_AF-A0A6B3H6S9-F1
#
_entry.id   AF-A0A6B3H6S9-F1
#
_cell.length_a   1.000
_cell.length_b   1.000
_cell.length_c   1.000
_cell.angle_alpha   90.00
_cell.angle_beta   90.00
_cell.angle_gamma   90.00
#
_symmetry.space_group_name_H-M   'P 1'
#
loop_
_entity.id
_entity.type
_entity.pdbx_description
1 polymer ?
#
loop_
_entity_poly.entity_id
_entity_poly.type
_entity_poly.pdbx_seq_one_letter_code
_entity_poly.pdbx_strand_id
1 'polypeptide(L)'
;SGQLSELDPDRDRAVAALGIRTVVDLRTADERQWAPDRLPDRARLFVADVLGDHPGVAPARLKALLADPDEAERMLGGGRAEELFAETYRKMVLSPGAAAAYRAFLETAADPGSRPVLFHCTAGKDRTGWAAAVLLMILGASRETVRSDFLAVNPAV
;
A
#
# COMPACT_ATOMS: atom_id res chain seq x y z
N SER A 1 6.26 -2.72 -2.22
CA SER A 1 6.55 -1.98 -3.46
C SER A 1 5.36 -1.10 -3.84
N GLY A 2 5.44 -0.33 -4.94
CA GLY A 2 4.27 0.22 -5.63
C GLY A 2 3.53 -0.84 -6.46
N GLN A 3 2.51 -0.40 -7.21
CA GLN A 3 1.65 -1.26 -8.03
C GLN A 3 2.44 -2.05 -9.09
N LEU A 4 1.92 -3.22 -9.45
CA LEU A 4 2.60 -4.16 -10.34
C LEU A 4 2.01 -4.18 -11.76
N SER A 5 1.15 -3.22 -12.11
CA SER A 5 0.51 -3.16 -13.44
C SER A 5 1.52 -2.98 -14.58
N GLU A 6 2.65 -2.36 -14.29
CA GLU A 6 3.77 -2.13 -15.23
C GLU A 6 4.91 -3.15 -15.08
N LEU A 7 4.78 -4.13 -14.18
CA LEU A 7 5.81 -5.15 -14.02
C LEU A 7 5.87 -6.02 -15.28
N ASP A 8 7.08 -6.23 -15.81
CA ASP A 8 7.35 -7.26 -16.80
C ASP A 8 8.11 -8.41 -16.11
N PRO A 9 7.41 -9.42 -15.58
CA PRO A 9 8.03 -10.46 -14.75
C PRO A 9 8.99 -11.35 -15.54
N ASP A 10 8.82 -11.46 -16.86
CA ASP A 10 9.68 -12.25 -17.73
C ASP A 10 10.99 -11.52 -18.07
N ARG A 11 10.97 -10.18 -18.00
CA ARG A 11 12.16 -9.34 -18.27
C ARG A 11 12.87 -8.89 -17.00
N ASP A 12 12.19 -8.83 -15.87
CA ASP A 12 12.81 -8.45 -14.60
C ASP A 12 13.45 -9.66 -13.91
N ARG A 13 14.68 -9.97 -14.33
CA ARG A 13 15.49 -11.06 -13.75
C ARG A 13 15.73 -10.89 -12.26
N ALA A 14 15.77 -9.66 -11.74
CA ALA A 14 15.99 -9.42 -10.32
C ALA A 14 14.75 -9.84 -9.52
N VAL A 15 13.55 -9.46 -9.97
CA VAL A 15 12.29 -9.88 -9.35
C VAL A 15 12.08 -11.39 -9.48
N ALA A 16 12.39 -11.98 -10.63
CA ALA A 16 12.31 -13.43 -10.82
C ALA A 16 13.24 -14.19 -9.85
N ALA A 17 14.45 -13.70 -9.62
CA ALA A 17 15.41 -14.30 -8.70
C ALA A 17 14.97 -14.29 -7.22
N LEU A 18 14.04 -13.39 -6.84
CA LEU A 18 13.48 -13.37 -5.49
C LEU A 18 12.57 -14.57 -5.20
N GLY A 19 12.12 -15.30 -6.23
CA GLY A 19 11.29 -16.49 -6.06
C GLY A 19 9.98 -16.22 -5.31
N ILE A 20 9.39 -15.04 -5.54
CA ILE A 20 8.18 -14.56 -4.85
C ILE A 20 7.06 -15.59 -5.02
N ARG A 21 6.54 -16.07 -3.88
CA ARG A 21 5.48 -17.08 -3.85
C ARG A 21 4.09 -16.48 -3.68
N THR A 22 4.01 -15.38 -2.94
CA THR A 22 2.73 -14.74 -2.63
C THR A 22 2.88 -13.24 -2.78
N VAL A 23 1.92 -12.62 -3.46
CA VAL A 23 1.73 -11.17 -3.55
C VAL A 23 0.53 -10.80 -2.70
N VAL A 24 0.70 -9.87 -1.77
CA VAL A 24 -0.39 -9.28 -0.99
C VAL A 24 -0.69 -7.87 -1.52
N ASP A 25 -1.85 -7.71 -2.13
CA ASP A 25 -2.32 -6.42 -2.66
C ASP A 25 -3.19 -5.69 -1.64
N LEU A 26 -2.72 -4.53 -1.18
CA LEU A 26 -3.37 -3.69 -0.19
C LEU A 26 -4.32 -2.64 -0.79
N ARG A 27 -4.51 -2.67 -2.11
CA ARG A 27 -5.31 -1.68 -2.85
C ARG A 27 -6.80 -1.94 -2.78
N THR A 28 -7.54 -0.84 -2.98
CA THR A 28 -8.99 -0.88 -3.16
C THR A 28 -9.39 -1.67 -4.40
N ALA A 29 -10.65 -2.13 -4.47
CA ALA A 29 -11.19 -2.76 -5.68
C ALA A 29 -11.06 -1.84 -6.92
N ASP A 30 -11.36 -0.55 -6.78
CA ASP A 30 -11.30 0.42 -7.88
C ASP A 30 -9.87 0.57 -8.41
N GLU A 31 -8.88 0.72 -7.52
CA GLU A 31 -7.47 0.81 -7.92
C GLU A 31 -7.00 -0.43 -8.68
N ARG A 32 -7.45 -1.62 -8.26
CA ARG A 32 -7.13 -2.90 -8.93
C ARG A 32 -7.81 -3.03 -10.29
N GLN A 33 -9.04 -2.52 -10.42
CA GLN A 33 -9.75 -2.52 -11.69
C GLN A 33 -9.06 -1.59 -12.70
N TRP A 34 -8.61 -0.42 -12.26
CA TRP A 34 -7.92 0.56 -13.11
C TRP A 34 -6.51 0.13 -13.51
N ALA A 35 -5.79 -0.51 -12.61
CA ALA A 35 -4.41 -0.94 -12.82
C ALA A 35 -4.21 -2.38 -12.31
N PRO A 36 -4.70 -3.40 -13.05
CA PRO A 36 -4.58 -4.80 -12.62
C PRO A 36 -3.11 -5.23 -12.58
N ASP A 37 -2.75 -6.04 -11.59
CA ASP A 37 -1.36 -6.50 -11.43
C ASP A 37 -0.93 -7.46 -12.53
N ARG A 38 0.35 -7.38 -12.88
CA ARG A 38 1.09 -8.44 -13.54
C ARG A 38 1.94 -9.14 -12.49
N LEU A 39 1.67 -10.42 -12.24
CA LEU A 39 2.30 -11.17 -11.16
C LEU A 39 3.58 -11.87 -11.64
N PRO A 40 4.60 -12.02 -10.78
CA PRO A 40 5.70 -12.94 -11.02
C PRO A 40 5.21 -14.37 -11.30
N ASP A 41 5.99 -15.14 -12.07
CA ASP A 41 5.60 -16.52 -12.43
C ASP A 41 5.30 -17.35 -11.17
N ARG A 42 4.17 -18.06 -11.19
CA ARG A 42 3.65 -18.92 -10.10
C ARG A 42 3.30 -18.22 -8.78
N ALA A 43 3.40 -16.89 -8.72
CA ALA A 43 2.99 -16.16 -7.53
C ALA A 43 1.46 -16.20 -7.37
N ARG A 44 1.01 -16.46 -6.15
CA ARG A 44 -0.42 -16.37 -5.78
C ARG A 44 -0.74 -14.94 -5.35
N LEU A 45 -1.90 -14.43 -5.75
CA LEU A 45 -2.40 -13.14 -5.28
C LEU A 45 -3.33 -13.33 -4.09
N PHE A 46 -3.09 -12.56 -3.03
CA PHE A 46 -3.99 -12.40 -1.90
C PHE A 46 -4.34 -10.92 -1.77
N VAL A 47 -5.63 -10.61 -1.59
CA VAL A 47 -6.09 -9.23 -1.47
C VAL A 47 -6.39 -8.93 -0.01
N ALA A 48 -5.74 -7.91 0.52
CA ALA A 48 -5.96 -7.39 1.87
C ALA A 48 -6.24 -5.88 1.77
N ASP A 49 -7.44 -5.54 1.26
CA ASP A 49 -7.86 -4.17 1.01
C ASP A 49 -7.93 -3.35 2.30
N VAL A 50 -6.95 -2.47 2.51
CA VAL A 50 -6.82 -1.67 3.73
C VAL A 50 -7.88 -0.56 3.82
N LEU A 51 -8.35 -0.08 2.68
CA LEU A 51 -9.28 1.05 2.62
C LEU A 51 -10.72 0.62 2.30
N GLY A 52 -11.00 -0.68 2.16
CA GLY A 52 -12.28 -1.24 1.68
C GLY A 52 -13.54 -0.45 2.04
N ASP A 53 -13.81 -0.25 3.34
CA ASP A 53 -15.01 0.45 3.84
C ASP A 53 -14.93 1.98 3.81
N HIS A 54 -13.74 2.51 3.58
CA HIS A 54 -13.42 3.93 3.58
C HIS A 54 -12.48 4.25 2.42
N PRO A 55 -12.91 4.06 1.16
CA PRO A 55 -12.12 4.49 0.03
C PRO A 55 -11.85 5.98 0.23
N GLY A 56 -10.57 6.35 0.26
CA GLY A 56 -10.15 7.74 0.33
C GLY A 56 -10.61 8.50 -0.92
N VAL A 57 -10.00 9.64 -1.20
CA VAL A 57 -10.25 10.29 -2.49
C VAL A 57 -9.71 9.37 -3.60
N ALA A 58 -10.60 8.82 -4.42
CA ALA A 58 -10.22 8.00 -5.56
C ALA A 58 -9.21 8.74 -6.46
N PRO A 59 -8.20 8.07 -7.05
CA PRO A 59 -7.17 8.73 -7.86
C PRO A 59 -7.72 9.62 -8.98
N ALA A 60 -8.80 9.19 -9.63
CA ALA A 60 -9.48 9.98 -10.66
C ALA A 60 -10.10 11.29 -10.10
N ARG A 61 -10.67 11.23 -8.89
CA ARG A 61 -11.27 12.38 -8.22
C ARG A 61 -10.22 13.35 -7.70
N LEU A 62 -9.10 12.84 -7.20
CA LEU A 62 -7.96 13.68 -6.81
C LEU A 62 -7.34 14.36 -8.03
N LYS A 63 -7.15 13.63 -9.14
CA LYS A 63 -6.63 14.20 -10.39
C LYS A 63 -7.54 15.30 -10.95
N ALA A 64 -8.86 15.08 -10.93
CA ALA A 64 -9.83 16.10 -11.35
C ALA A 64 -9.78 17.34 -10.45
N LEU A 65 -9.71 17.13 -9.13
CA LEU A 65 -9.60 18.22 -8.15
C LEU A 65 -8.31 19.04 -8.33
N LEU A 66 -7.19 18.38 -8.62
CA LEU A 66 -5.89 19.05 -8.83
C LEU A 66 -5.76 19.71 -10.21
N ALA A 67 -6.68 19.45 -11.14
CA ALA A 67 -6.68 20.09 -12.45
C ALA A 67 -7.27 21.51 -12.43
N ASP A 68 -8.01 21.86 -11.37
CA ASP A 68 -8.55 23.20 -11.12
C ASP A 68 -7.87 23.81 -9.88
N PRO A 69 -6.94 24.77 -10.04
CA PRO A 69 -6.22 25.37 -8.91
C PRO A 69 -7.12 26.10 -7.91
N ASP A 70 -8.18 26.76 -8.36
CA ASP A 70 -9.09 27.50 -7.48
C ASP A 70 -9.95 26.52 -6.67
N GLU A 71 -10.40 25.43 -7.30
CA GLU A 71 -11.11 24.37 -6.60
C GLU A 71 -10.18 23.62 -5.62
N ALA A 72 -8.94 23.33 -6.02
CA ALA A 72 -7.94 22.72 -5.18
C ALA A 72 -7.64 23.58 -3.94
N GLU A 73 -7.41 24.88 -4.10
CA GLU A 73 -7.20 25.78 -2.96
C GLU A 73 -8.45 25.85 -2.08
N ARG A 74 -9.64 25.95 -2.70
CA ARG A 74 -10.92 25.98 -1.98
C ARG A 74 -11.20 24.68 -1.23
N MET A 75 -10.69 23.52 -1.62
CA MET A 75 -10.97 22.24 -0.98
C MET A 75 -9.83 21.73 -0.08
N LEU A 76 -8.58 22.01 -0.44
CA LEU A 76 -7.37 21.44 0.16
C LEU A 76 -6.45 22.50 0.79
N GLY A 77 -6.64 23.78 0.45
CA GLY A 77 -5.83 24.89 0.97
C GLY A 77 -6.02 25.14 2.48
N GLY A 78 -5.14 25.95 3.05
CA GLY A 78 -5.22 26.35 4.46
C GLY A 78 -5.05 25.20 5.47
N GLY A 79 -4.29 24.15 5.13
CA GLY A 79 -4.02 23.00 6.01
C GLY A 79 -4.99 21.83 5.88
N ARG A 80 -6.09 21.98 5.13
CA ARG A 80 -7.11 20.92 4.99
C ARG A 80 -6.60 19.67 4.28
N ALA A 81 -5.62 19.81 3.37
CA ALA A 81 -4.94 18.65 2.80
C ALA A 81 -4.27 17.81 3.89
N GLU A 82 -3.52 18.44 4.79
CA GLU A 82 -2.82 17.76 5.88
C GLU A 82 -3.81 17.08 6.84
N GLU A 83 -4.89 17.77 7.20
CA GLU A 83 -5.97 17.20 8.02
C GLU A 83 -6.61 15.98 7.37
N LEU A 84 -6.94 16.08 6.06
CA LEU A 84 -7.49 14.98 5.28
C LEU A 84 -6.54 13.77 5.25
N PHE A 85 -5.25 13.99 5.05
CA PHE A 85 -4.25 12.91 5.10
C PHE A 85 -4.13 12.33 6.52
N ALA A 86 -4.09 13.15 7.56
CA ALA A 86 -4.03 12.70 8.94
C ALA A 86 -5.26 11.85 9.32
N GLU A 87 -6.46 12.24 8.91
CA GLU A 87 -7.67 11.44 9.08
C GLU A 87 -7.59 10.11 8.33
N THR A 88 -7.10 10.12 7.09
CA THR A 88 -6.94 8.90 6.30
C THR A 88 -5.96 7.95 6.98
N TYR A 89 -4.83 8.45 7.48
CA TYR A 89 -3.87 7.67 8.26
C TYR A 89 -4.48 7.07 9.53
N ARG A 90 -5.30 7.83 10.26
CA ARG A 90 -6.04 7.29 11.42
C ARG A 90 -6.98 6.16 11.00
N LYS A 91 -7.71 6.30 9.90
CA LYS A 91 -8.61 5.24 9.39
C LYS A 91 -7.85 3.99 8.96
N MET A 92 -6.69 4.14 8.33
CA MET A 92 -5.83 3.01 7.97
C MET A 92 -5.38 2.19 9.20
N VAL A 93 -5.39 2.75 10.40
CA VAL A 93 -4.95 2.03 11.61
C VAL A 93 -6.14 1.62 12.49
N LEU A 94 -7.14 2.48 12.62
CA LEU A 94 -8.21 2.33 13.61
C LEU A 94 -9.49 1.71 13.05
N SER A 95 -9.66 1.64 11.73
CA SER A 95 -10.87 1.04 11.16
C SER A 95 -10.85 -0.49 11.29
N PRO A 96 -12.02 -1.14 11.52
CA PRO A 96 -12.09 -2.60 11.57
C PRO A 96 -11.62 -3.28 10.28
N GLY A 97 -11.96 -2.71 9.12
CA GLY A 97 -11.53 -3.22 7.81
C GLY A 97 -10.01 -3.19 7.66
N ALA A 98 -9.36 -2.08 8.02
CA ALA A 98 -7.91 -1.99 7.95
C ALA A 98 -7.20 -2.94 8.93
N ALA A 99 -7.73 -3.07 10.15
CA ALA A 99 -7.21 -4.02 11.14
C ALA A 99 -7.33 -5.48 10.63
N ALA A 100 -8.44 -5.84 10.00
CA ALA A 100 -8.63 -7.14 9.38
C ALA A 100 -7.67 -7.37 8.20
N ALA A 101 -7.45 -6.36 7.35
CA ALA A 101 -6.51 -6.42 6.24
C ALA A 101 -5.06 -6.65 6.73
N TYR A 102 -4.59 -5.88 7.71
CA TYR A 102 -3.25 -6.08 8.25
C TYR A 102 -3.12 -7.41 9.00
N ARG A 103 -4.17 -7.87 9.70
CA ARG A 103 -4.18 -9.22 10.29
C ARG A 103 -3.98 -10.29 9.22
N ALA A 104 -4.72 -10.23 8.12
CA ALA A 104 -4.60 -11.20 7.03
C ALA A 104 -3.22 -11.16 6.35
N PHE A 105 -2.65 -9.96 6.18
CA PHE A 105 -1.26 -9.79 5.74
C PHE A 105 -0.27 -10.46 6.68
N LEU A 106 -0.37 -10.21 7.99
CA LEU A 106 0.52 -10.77 9.00
C LEU A 106 0.43 -12.29 9.06
N GLU A 107 -0.78 -12.87 8.98
CA GLU A 107 -0.98 -14.32 8.92
C GLU A 107 -0.34 -14.92 7.66
N THR A 108 -0.48 -14.26 6.52
CA THR A 108 0.16 -14.67 5.26
C THR A 108 1.69 -14.61 5.36
N ALA A 109 2.23 -13.55 5.97
CA ALA A 109 3.67 -13.40 6.19
C ALA A 109 4.21 -14.41 7.23
N ALA A 110 3.39 -14.82 8.20
CA ALA A 110 3.73 -15.81 9.21
C ALA A 110 3.77 -17.24 8.65
N ASP A 111 2.96 -17.55 7.63
CA ASP A 111 2.88 -18.87 7.00
C ASP A 111 4.14 -19.21 6.17
N PRO A 112 4.93 -20.23 6.53
CA PRO A 112 6.08 -20.68 5.75
C PRO A 112 5.72 -21.08 4.32
N GLY A 113 4.52 -21.63 4.11
CA GLY A 113 4.02 -22.03 2.79
C GLY A 113 3.69 -20.86 1.88
N SER A 114 3.68 -19.63 2.41
CA SER A 114 3.39 -18.40 1.67
C SER A 114 4.62 -17.55 1.38
N ARG A 115 5.78 -17.87 1.95
CA ARG A 115 7.04 -17.14 1.73
C ARG A 115 7.77 -17.57 0.46
N PRO A 116 8.55 -16.67 -0.19
CA PRO A 116 8.68 -15.24 0.10
C PRO A 116 7.44 -14.43 -0.27
N VAL A 117 7.11 -13.42 0.53
CA VAL A 117 5.94 -12.54 0.35
C VAL A 117 6.39 -11.20 -0.19
N LEU A 118 5.78 -10.76 -1.30
CA LEU A 118 5.79 -9.37 -1.73
C LEU A 118 4.46 -8.73 -1.32
N PHE A 119 4.49 -7.50 -0.85
CA PHE A 119 3.28 -6.74 -0.54
C PHE A 119 3.38 -5.32 -1.09
N HIS A 120 2.26 -4.78 -1.55
CA HIS A 120 2.24 -3.48 -2.22
C HIS A 120 0.91 -2.76 -2.06
N CYS A 121 0.92 -1.47 -2.37
CA CYS A 121 -0.27 -0.67 -2.63
C CYS A 121 -0.09 0.03 -3.98
N THR A 122 -0.71 1.20 -4.18
CA THR A 122 -0.54 1.97 -5.42
C THR A 122 0.85 2.59 -5.51
N ALA A 123 1.22 3.43 -4.54
CA ALA A 123 2.50 4.13 -4.51
C ALA A 123 3.60 3.37 -3.76
N GLY A 124 3.23 2.35 -2.97
CA GLY A 124 4.16 1.64 -2.09
C GLY A 124 4.61 2.43 -0.87
N LYS A 125 3.92 3.53 -0.56
CA LYS A 125 4.23 4.45 0.54
C LYS A 125 3.33 4.21 1.75
N ASP A 126 2.09 4.67 1.73
CA ASP A 126 1.30 4.83 2.96
C ASP A 126 0.81 3.48 3.53
N ARG A 127 -0.02 2.74 2.77
CA ARG A 127 -0.57 1.43 3.20
C ARG A 127 0.52 0.37 3.34
N THR A 128 1.48 0.34 2.42
CA THR A 128 2.63 -0.55 2.48
C THR A 128 3.55 -0.22 3.65
N GLY A 129 3.80 1.06 3.90
CA GLY A 129 4.60 1.52 5.03
C GLY A 129 3.96 1.17 6.37
N TRP A 130 2.64 1.29 6.50
CA TRP A 130 1.94 0.82 7.70
C TRP A 130 2.01 -0.70 7.89
N ALA A 131 1.83 -1.49 6.81
CA ALA A 131 2.02 -2.94 6.87
C ALA A 131 3.43 -3.32 7.35
N ALA A 132 4.46 -2.69 6.77
CA ALA A 132 5.86 -2.90 7.15
C ALA A 132 6.12 -2.46 8.60
N ALA A 133 5.61 -1.29 9.00
CA ALA A 133 5.77 -0.77 10.35
C ALA A 133 5.18 -1.72 11.40
N VAL A 134 3.96 -2.22 11.18
CA VAL A 134 3.32 -3.18 12.10
C VAL A 134 4.11 -4.47 12.19
N LEU A 135 4.55 -5.02 11.04
CA LEU A 135 5.37 -6.24 11.01
C LEU A 135 6.68 -6.06 11.78
N LEU A 136 7.42 -4.97 11.52
CA LEU A 136 8.69 -4.67 12.19
C LEU A 136 8.50 -4.46 13.70
N MET A 137 7.44 -3.77 14.12
CA MET A 137 7.13 -3.59 15.54
C MET A 137 6.85 -4.92 16.23
N ILE A 138 6.10 -5.83 15.60
CA ILE A 138 5.84 -7.18 16.13
C ILE A 138 7.13 -8.00 16.26
N LEU A 139 8.06 -7.84 15.31
CA LEU A 139 9.37 -8.49 15.34
C LEU A 139 10.36 -7.84 16.33
N GLY A 140 9.95 -6.80 17.05
CA GLY A 140 10.75 -6.16 18.10
C GLY A 140 11.72 -5.08 17.61
N ALA A 141 11.55 -4.57 16.38
CA ALA A 141 12.37 -3.47 15.87
C ALA A 141 12.15 -2.18 16.69
N SER A 142 13.20 -1.35 16.81
CA SER A 142 13.09 -0.06 17.49
C SER A 142 12.17 0.90 16.71
N ARG A 143 11.54 1.84 17.42
CA ARG A 143 10.75 2.92 16.78
C ARG A 143 11.58 3.71 15.77
N GLU A 144 12.87 3.89 16.02
CA GLU A 144 13.78 4.56 15.10
C GLU A 144 13.96 3.77 13.80
N THR A 145 14.15 2.45 13.89
CA THR A 145 14.25 1.56 12.72
C THR A 145 12.97 1.61 11.90
N VAL A 146 11.82 1.46 12.56
CA VAL A 146 10.50 1.51 11.91
C VAL A 146 10.28 2.85 11.21
N ARG A 147 10.64 3.97 11.86
CA ARG A 147 10.51 5.31 11.28
C ARG A 147 11.47 5.50 10.10
N SER A 148 12.69 5.01 10.20
CA SER A 148 13.69 5.09 9.13
C SER A 148 13.20 4.34 7.89
N ASP A 149 12.72 3.10 8.06
CA ASP A 149 12.13 2.30 6.98
C ASP A 149 10.91 3.00 6.35
N PHE A 150 9.98 3.48 7.17
CA PHE A 150 8.79 4.19 6.69
C PHE A 150 9.12 5.44 5.86
N LEU A 151 10.17 6.18 6.22
CA LEU A 151 10.58 7.40 5.52
C LEU A 151 11.50 7.14 4.31
N ALA A 152 12.10 5.96 4.21
CA ALA A 152 13.05 5.61 3.14
C ALA A 152 12.42 5.63 1.74
N VAL A 153 11.09 5.54 1.65
CA VAL A 153 10.36 5.58 0.38
C VAL A 153 10.24 7.00 -0.21
N ASN A 154 10.37 8.06 0.59
CA ASN A 154 10.15 9.44 0.12
C ASN A 154 10.96 9.88 -1.12
N PRO A 155 12.23 9.47 -1.32
CA PRO A 155 12.98 9.81 -2.53
C PRO A 155 12.52 9.08 -3.79
N ALA A 156 11.71 8.03 -3.65
CA ALA A 156 11.30 7.14 -4.74
C ALA A 156 9.88 7.42 -5.28
N VAL A 157 9.17 8.40 -4.71
CA VAL A 157 7.76 8.74 -5.03
C VAL A 157 7.56 10.23 -5.20
#